data_AF-A0A7H8IJD9-F1
#
_entry.id   AF-A0A7H8IJD9-F1
#
_cell.length_a   1.000
_cell.length_b   1.000
_cell.length_c   1.000
_cell.angle_alpha   90.00
_cell.angle_beta   90.00
_cell.angle_gamma   90.00
#
_symmetry.space_group_name_H-M   'P 1'
#
loop_
_entity.id
_entity.type
_entity.pdbx_description
1 polymer ?
#
loop_
_entity_poly.entity_id
_entity_poly.type
_entity_poly.pdbx_seq_one_letter_code
_entity_poly.pdbx_strand_id
1 'polypeptide(L)'
;MTDQRLSAEEIDTSRPHPARDPAGIVTALTRSMTSGSQLAISHGTTGFHGRDQVADEVHRKSTARLSPRRHDEILPFFAGVELLDPGLVRVPRRRPDPAAPDPAKHGPIGLYDGVGGRS
;
A
#
# COMPACT_ATOMS: atom_id res chain seq x y z
N MET A 1 -15.47 2.56 47.96
CA MET A 1 -15.88 2.34 46.57
C MET A 1 -15.90 3.72 45.92
N THR A 2 -14.73 4.17 45.44
CA THR A 2 -14.59 5.47 44.78
C THR A 2 -14.07 5.16 43.38
N ASP A 3 -14.98 5.28 42.43
CA ASP A 3 -14.74 5.03 41.01
C ASP A 3 -14.14 6.31 40.41
N GLN A 4 -12.84 6.29 40.19
CA GLN A 4 -12.10 7.38 39.58
C GLN A 4 -12.21 7.21 38.06
N ARG A 5 -13.24 7.83 37.46
CA ARG A 5 -13.36 7.93 35.99
C ARG A 5 -12.11 8.60 35.44
N LEU A 6 -11.25 7.83 34.78
CA LEU A 6 -10.23 8.35 33.87
C LEU A 6 -10.95 9.12 32.75
N SER A 7 -10.70 10.43 32.70
CA SER A 7 -11.08 11.28 31.58
C SER A 7 -10.37 10.76 30.33
N ALA A 8 -11.14 10.27 29.36
CA ALA A 8 -10.65 9.98 28.04
C ALA A 8 -10.10 11.27 27.43
N GLU A 9 -8.84 11.25 26.97
CA GLU A 9 -8.30 12.30 26.11
C GLU A 9 -9.27 12.52 24.94
N GLU A 10 -9.66 13.78 24.79
CA GLU A 10 -10.53 14.26 23.72
C GLU A 10 -9.81 14.02 22.39
N ILE A 11 -10.29 13.04 21.61
CA ILE A 11 -9.72 12.69 20.32
C ILE A 11 -9.95 13.88 19.37
N ASP A 12 -8.89 14.63 19.06
CA ASP A 12 -8.91 15.68 18.05
C ASP A 12 -9.20 15.07 16.67
N THR A 13 -10.47 15.14 16.27
CA THR A 13 -10.96 14.64 14.97
C THR A 13 -10.59 15.56 13.80
N SER A 14 -10.00 16.73 14.06
CA SER A 14 -9.56 17.71 13.06
C SER A 14 -8.29 17.26 12.34
N ARG A 15 -7.44 16.46 13.02
CA ARG A 15 -6.35 15.74 12.37
C ARG A 15 -6.91 14.54 11.63
N PRO A 16 -6.60 14.34 10.34
CA PRO A 16 -6.95 13.10 9.67
C PRO A 16 -6.30 11.95 10.43
N HIS A 17 -7.14 11.07 11.00
CA HIS A 17 -6.70 9.80 11.59
C HIS A 17 -5.76 9.10 10.60
N PRO A 18 -4.66 8.44 11.01
CA PRO A 18 -3.67 7.85 10.09
C PRO A 18 -4.31 6.99 8.97
N ALA A 19 -5.36 6.21 9.30
CA ALA A 19 -6.15 5.47 8.31
C ALA A 19 -6.86 6.32 7.21
N ARG A 20 -6.89 7.65 7.35
CA ARG A 20 -7.52 8.64 6.45
C ARG A 20 -6.50 9.40 5.59
N ASP A 21 -5.19 9.30 5.87
CA ASP A 21 -4.13 9.89 5.05
C ASP A 21 -2.93 8.94 4.87
N PRO A 22 -3.08 7.90 4.03
CA PRO A 22 -2.01 6.95 3.76
C PRO A 22 -0.78 7.59 3.10
N ALA A 23 -0.98 8.61 2.25
CA ALA A 23 0.13 9.28 1.56
C ALA A 23 0.95 10.12 2.55
N GLY A 24 0.30 10.81 3.48
CA GLY A 24 0.95 11.53 4.57
C GLY A 24 1.76 10.61 5.48
N ILE A 25 1.27 9.40 5.78
CA ILE A 25 2.05 8.39 6.54
C ILE A 25 3.31 8.00 5.78
N VAL A 26 3.18 7.62 4.50
CA VAL A 26 4.36 7.20 3.71
C VAL A 26 5.36 8.35 3.62
N THR A 27 4.88 9.58 3.41
CA THR A 27 5.72 10.79 3.41
C THR A 27 6.45 10.99 4.73
N ALA A 28 5.79 10.76 5.87
CA ALA A 28 6.42 10.87 7.19
C ALA A 28 7.53 9.81 7.38
N LEU A 29 7.31 8.58 6.90
CA LEU A 29 8.31 7.50 6.95
C LEU A 29 9.49 7.76 6.02
N THR A 30 9.24 8.27 4.81
CA THR A 30 10.30 8.51 3.81
C THR A 30 11.14 9.73 4.14
N ARG A 31 10.61 10.69 4.90
CA ARG A 31 11.33 11.90 5.33
C ARG A 31 12.62 11.62 6.09
N SER A 32 12.70 10.53 6.87
CA SER A 32 13.89 10.17 7.65
C SER A 32 14.87 9.24 6.91
N MET A 33 14.58 8.88 5.66
CA MET A 33 15.46 8.00 4.88
C MET A 33 16.76 8.71 4.51
N THR A 34 17.90 8.03 4.70
CA THR A 34 19.21 8.50 4.25
C THR A 34 19.40 8.22 2.76
N SER A 35 20.35 8.93 2.14
CA SER A 35 20.85 8.59 0.80
C SER A 35 21.20 7.10 0.72
N GLY A 36 20.86 6.47 -0.40
CA GLY A 36 21.00 5.04 -0.67
C GLY A 36 19.83 4.17 -0.19
N SER A 37 18.89 4.71 0.60
CA SER A 37 17.72 3.94 1.06
C SER A 37 16.70 3.71 -0.07
N GLN A 38 15.90 2.65 0.06
CA GLN A 38 14.85 2.30 -0.90
C GLN A 38 13.49 2.10 -0.23
N LEU A 39 12.44 2.51 -0.92
CA LEU A 39 11.03 2.27 -0.58
C LEU A 39 10.46 1.27 -1.58
N ALA A 40 9.94 0.13 -1.11
CA ALA A 40 9.22 -0.82 -1.94
C ALA A 40 7.74 -0.87 -1.50
N ILE A 41 6.82 -0.74 -2.46
CA ILE A 41 5.38 -0.83 -2.21
C ILE A 41 4.80 -1.92 -3.11
N SER A 42 4.05 -2.84 -2.51
CA SER A 42 3.20 -3.82 -3.19
C SER A 42 1.77 -3.62 -2.71
N HIS A 43 0.86 -3.22 -3.61
CA HIS A 43 -0.49 -2.78 -3.23
C HIS A 43 -1.59 -3.44 -4.04
N GLY A 44 -2.59 -3.98 -3.33
CA GLY A 44 -3.77 -4.61 -3.91
C GLY A 44 -4.70 -3.62 -4.64
N THR A 45 -5.20 -4.04 -5.79
CA THR A 45 -6.12 -3.27 -6.61
C THR A 45 -7.26 -4.14 -7.14
N THR A 46 -8.47 -3.57 -7.20
CA THR A 46 -9.68 -4.27 -7.66
C THR A 46 -9.93 -4.14 -9.16
N GLY A 47 -9.10 -3.38 -9.89
CA GLY A 47 -9.30 -3.08 -11.31
C GLY A 47 -9.17 -4.25 -12.30
N PHE A 48 -8.99 -5.49 -11.84
CA PHE A 48 -8.64 -6.64 -12.69
C PHE A 48 -9.52 -7.88 -12.52
N HIS A 49 -10.51 -7.81 -11.62
CA HIS A 49 -11.50 -8.85 -11.50
C HIS A 49 -12.80 -8.27 -12.04
N GLY A 50 -13.39 -8.89 -13.07
CA GLY A 50 -14.84 -8.76 -13.25
C GLY A 50 -15.46 -9.03 -11.88
N ARG A 51 -16.42 -8.20 -11.46
CA ARG A 51 -17.02 -8.22 -10.12
C ARG A 51 -17.52 -9.63 -9.77
N ASP A 52 -16.67 -10.53 -9.29
CA ASP A 52 -17.07 -11.85 -8.86
C ASP A 52 -16.00 -12.50 -7.94
N GLN A 53 -16.40 -12.62 -6.68
CA GLN A 53 -16.09 -13.70 -5.73
C GLN A 53 -14.73 -13.71 -5.01
N VAL A 54 -13.61 -13.37 -5.65
CA VAL A 54 -12.28 -13.47 -4.97
C VAL A 54 -12.01 -12.28 -4.03
N ALA A 55 -12.46 -11.08 -4.41
CA ALA A 55 -12.31 -9.89 -3.58
C ALA A 55 -13.05 -10.01 -2.25
N ASP A 56 -14.25 -10.61 -2.26
CA ASP A 56 -15.08 -10.77 -1.06
C ASP A 56 -14.52 -11.79 -0.09
N GLU A 57 -13.90 -12.88 -0.56
CA GLU A 57 -13.33 -13.92 0.31
C GLU A 57 -12.06 -13.44 1.04
N VAL A 58 -11.22 -12.63 0.38
CA VAL A 58 -10.06 -11.97 1.01
C VAL A 58 -10.54 -10.87 1.96
N HIS A 59 -11.59 -10.12 1.61
CA HIS A 59 -12.20 -9.11 2.48
C HIS A 59 -12.82 -9.72 3.75
N ARG A 60 -13.39 -10.94 3.65
CA ARG A 60 -14.06 -11.64 4.76
C ARG A 60 -13.08 -12.29 5.74
N LYS A 61 -11.88 -12.66 5.28
CA LYS A 61 -10.86 -13.36 6.09
C LYS A 61 -9.84 -12.44 6.75
N SER A 62 -9.71 -11.19 6.31
CA SER A 62 -8.82 -10.23 6.95
C SER A 62 -9.57 -9.38 7.99
N THR A 63 -9.10 -9.43 9.23
CA THR A 63 -9.48 -8.47 10.29
C THR A 63 -9.09 -7.02 9.95
N ALA A 64 -8.21 -6.82 8.97
CA ALA A 64 -7.84 -5.51 8.42
C ALA A 64 -8.76 -5.13 7.26
N ARG A 65 -9.36 -3.94 7.34
CA ARG A 65 -10.18 -3.36 6.26
C ARG A 65 -9.32 -3.18 5.00
N LEU A 66 -9.57 -3.98 3.96
CA LEU A 66 -8.87 -3.85 2.69
C LEU A 66 -9.26 -2.50 2.04
N SER A 67 -8.27 -1.67 1.69
CA SER A 67 -8.47 -0.43 0.94
C SER A 67 -7.74 -0.55 -0.40
N PRO A 68 -8.37 -1.21 -1.40
CA PRO A 68 -7.79 -1.33 -2.72
C PRO A 68 -7.68 0.05 -3.35
N ARG A 69 -6.58 0.31 -4.05
CA ARG A 69 -6.31 1.61 -4.70
C ARG A 69 -6.01 1.42 -6.17
N ARG A 70 -6.35 2.42 -6.97
CA ARG A 70 -5.98 2.54 -8.38
C ARG A 70 -4.53 3.02 -8.50
N HIS A 71 -3.99 2.95 -9.70
CA HIS A 71 -2.60 3.30 -9.99
C HIS A 71 -2.25 4.74 -9.59
N ASP A 72 -3.10 5.69 -9.96
CA ASP A 72 -3.03 7.12 -9.65
C ASP A 72 -3.16 7.43 -8.15
N GLU A 73 -3.87 6.59 -7.39
CA GLU A 73 -3.97 6.71 -5.93
C GLU A 73 -2.74 6.16 -5.18
N ILE A 74 -1.95 5.29 -5.82
CA ILE A 74 -0.74 4.68 -5.24
C ILE A 74 0.50 5.51 -5.58
N LEU A 75 0.55 6.09 -6.79
CA LEU A 75 1.65 6.94 -7.28
C LEU A 75 2.12 7.99 -6.26
N PRO A 76 1.23 8.75 -5.58
CA PRO A 76 1.61 9.74 -4.57
C PRO A 76 2.39 9.16 -3.37
N PHE A 77 2.34 7.85 -3.11
CA PHE A 77 3.13 7.25 -2.03
C PHE A 77 4.64 7.31 -2.30
N PHE A 78 5.05 7.46 -3.56
CA PHE A 78 6.45 7.65 -3.92
C PHE A 78 6.87 9.13 -3.88
N ALA A 79 6.03 10.04 -3.40
CA ALA A 79 6.41 11.44 -3.24
C ALA A 79 7.64 11.57 -2.31
N GLY A 80 8.67 12.27 -2.80
CA GLY A 80 9.92 12.49 -2.05
C GLY A 80 10.98 11.40 -2.19
N VAL A 81 10.74 10.39 -3.03
CA VAL A 81 11.75 9.43 -3.51
C VAL A 81 11.72 9.38 -5.04
N GLU A 82 12.84 9.02 -5.66
CA GLU A 82 12.94 8.84 -7.11
C GLU A 82 12.34 7.48 -7.49
N LEU A 83 11.23 7.48 -8.22
CA LEU A 83 10.61 6.24 -8.68
C LEU A 83 11.51 5.59 -9.75
N LEU A 84 12.02 4.39 -9.45
CA LEU A 84 12.96 3.66 -10.30
C LEU A 84 12.24 2.92 -11.43
N ASP A 85 12.90 2.74 -12.57
CA ASP A 85 12.40 1.94 -13.68
C ASP A 85 12.09 0.49 -13.26
N PRO A 86 10.96 -0.11 -13.71
CA PRO A 86 10.02 0.38 -14.74
C PRO A 86 8.90 1.27 -14.19
N GLY A 87 9.03 1.78 -12.97
CA GLY A 87 8.00 2.54 -12.26
C GLY A 87 7.00 1.65 -11.53
N LEU A 88 5.82 2.21 -11.26
CA LEU A 88 4.71 1.49 -10.63
C LEU A 88 4.00 0.63 -11.68
N VAL A 89 4.26 -0.67 -11.68
CA VAL A 89 3.78 -1.63 -12.68
C VAL A 89 2.99 -2.76 -12.03
N ARG A 90 2.17 -3.47 -12.82
CA ARG A 90 1.50 -4.68 -12.33
C ARG A 90 2.52 -5.81 -12.16
N VAL A 91 2.35 -6.64 -11.12
CA VAL A 91 3.27 -7.75 -10.79
C VAL A 91 3.66 -8.63 -12.00
N PRO A 92 2.76 -9.03 -12.91
CA PRO A 92 3.14 -9.84 -14.08
C PRO A 92 4.08 -9.13 -15.07
N ARG A 93 4.31 -7.82 -14.92
CA ARG A 93 5.19 -6.99 -15.77
C ARG A 93 6.47 -6.54 -15.07
N ARG A 94 6.63 -6.85 -13.78
CA ARG A 94 7.91 -6.71 -13.09
C ARG A 94 8.89 -7.69 -13.72
N ARG A 95 10.15 -7.29 -13.98
CA ARG A 95 11.17 -8.19 -14.54
C ARG A 95 11.25 -9.46 -13.67
N PRO A 96 10.77 -10.62 -14.16
CA PRO A 96 10.89 -11.84 -13.39
C PRO A 96 12.37 -12.22 -13.34
N ASP A 97 12.82 -12.74 -12.19
CA ASP A 97 14.02 -13.56 -12.18
C ASP A 97 13.82 -14.68 -13.21
N PRO A 98 14.76 -14.93 -14.14
CA PRO A 98 14.65 -16.03 -15.08
C PRO A 98 14.50 -17.42 -14.41
N ALA A 99 14.86 -17.55 -13.12
CA ALA A 99 14.62 -18.74 -12.30
C ALA A 99 13.25 -18.75 -11.59
N ALA A 100 12.47 -17.66 -11.66
CA ALA A 100 11.15 -17.60 -11.01
C ALA A 100 10.13 -18.46 -11.76
N PRO A 101 9.17 -19.07 -11.04
CA PRO A 101 8.04 -19.77 -11.65
C PRO A 101 7.29 -18.88 -12.63
N ASP A 102 6.83 -19.46 -13.74
CA ASP A 102 6.07 -18.76 -14.77
C ASP A 102 4.86 -18.01 -14.15
N PRO A 103 4.84 -16.67 -14.19
CA PRO A 103 3.76 -15.89 -13.61
C PRO A 103 2.41 -16.13 -14.29
N ALA A 104 2.37 -16.70 -15.50
CA ALA A 104 1.14 -17.11 -16.17
C ALA A 104 0.44 -18.31 -15.51
N LYS A 105 1.13 -19.06 -14.64
CA LYS A 105 0.55 -20.19 -13.86
C LYS A 105 -0.20 -19.73 -12.61
N HIS A 106 -0.02 -18.48 -12.21
CA HIS A 106 -0.74 -17.87 -11.11
C HIS A 106 -1.88 -17.03 -11.71
N GLY A 107 -3.12 -17.23 -11.24
CA GLY A 107 -4.27 -16.43 -11.68
C GLY A 107 -3.99 -14.93 -11.58
N PRO A 108 -4.76 -14.06 -12.27
CA PRO A 108 -4.44 -12.65 -12.41
C PRO A 108 -4.20 -11.98 -11.05
N ILE A 109 -2.94 -11.66 -10.75
CA ILE A 109 -2.58 -10.99 -9.51
C ILE A 109 -3.02 -9.53 -9.61
N GLY A 110 -4.00 -9.16 -8.80
CA GLY A 110 -4.51 -7.80 -8.68
C GLY A 110 -3.60 -6.91 -7.82
N LEU A 111 -2.32 -6.78 -8.15
CA LEU A 111 -1.37 -5.94 -7.42
C LEU A 111 -0.57 -5.03 -8.36
N TYR A 112 -0.23 -3.85 -7.84
CA TYR A 112 0.82 -2.98 -8.36
C TYR A 112 2.06 -3.06 -7.46
N ASP A 113 3.23 -3.09 -8.07
CA ASP A 113 4.54 -3.05 -7.43
C ASP A 113 5.35 -1.87 -7.95
N GLY A 114 6.09 -1.19 -7.07
CA GLY A 114 7.02 -0.13 -7.44
C GLY A 114 8.13 0.05 -6.40
N VAL A 115 9.28 0.57 -6.84
CA VAL A 115 10.44 0.85 -5.98
C VAL A 115 10.90 2.29 -6.18
N GLY A 116 11.10 3.03 -5.09
CA GLY A 116 11.68 4.37 -5.09
C GLY A 116 13.02 4.42 -4.36
N GLY A 117 13.98 5.16 -4.89
CA GLY A 117 15.29 5.39 -4.28
C GLY A 117 15.41 6.77 -3.64
N ARG A 118 16.16 6.86 -2.54
CA ARG A 118 16.60 8.13 -1.96
C ARG A 118 18.04 8.40 -2.39
N SER A 119 18.25 9.43 -3.20
CA SER A 119 19.58 9.94 -3.57
C SER A 119 20.26 10.66 -2.42
#